data_AF-A0A9P8LX92-F1
#
_entry.id   AF-A0A9P8LX92-F1
#
_cell.length_a   1.000
_cell.length_b   1.000
_cell.length_c   1.000
_cell.angle_alpha   90.00
_cell.angle_beta   90.00
_cell.angle_gamma   90.00
#
_symmetry.space_group_name_H-M   'P 1'
#
loop_
_entity.id
_entity.type
_entity.pdbx_description
1 polymer ?
#
loop_
_entity_poly.entity_id
_entity_poly.type
_entity_poly.pdbx_seq_one_letter_code
_entity_poly.pdbx_strand_id
1 'polypeptide(L)'
;MSESGCQKCDTTCCSCRNNAKTCVICADSHEPTIQQTCQPICDQVITADQVCEDGTPKSCGAETQIIPCQCTGKVNCFTCPSDNSQCKSCLRSYKLLKGDCSDCVQGAEMIGEFCIGGVQEDLNSSLSGGAVAGIVIAIIVVIGGIGGGVFWYIKKSKSQLKNVSQPVTLQE
;
A
#
# COMPACT_ATOMS: atom_id res chain seq x y z
N MET A 1 -5.21 20.16 37.22
CA MET A 1 -4.02 20.92 36.79
C MET A 1 -3.17 19.94 35.99
N SER A 2 -3.22 19.98 34.66
CA SER A 2 -2.26 19.22 33.84
C SER A 2 -0.95 19.98 33.89
N GLU A 3 0.08 19.40 34.48
CA GLU A 3 1.44 19.93 34.38
C GLU A 3 1.90 19.86 32.92
N SER A 4 1.63 20.91 32.15
CA SER A 4 2.30 21.13 30.87
C SER A 4 3.65 21.79 31.15
N GLY A 5 4.55 21.01 31.75
CA GLY A 5 5.97 21.36 31.87
C GLY A 5 6.68 21.18 30.53
N CYS A 6 7.72 21.98 30.28
CA CYS A 6 8.60 21.75 29.15
C CYS A 6 9.28 20.39 29.30
N GLN A 7 8.98 19.45 28.39
CA GLN A 7 9.65 18.17 28.35
C GLN A 7 10.97 18.30 27.59
N LYS A 8 12.06 17.80 28.17
CA LYS A 8 13.36 17.76 27.52
C LYS A 8 13.35 16.76 26.37
N CYS A 9 14.02 17.10 25.27
CA CYS A 9 14.26 16.17 24.16
C CYS A 9 15.11 14.98 24.61
N ASP A 10 14.99 13.87 23.87
CA ASP A 10 15.92 12.75 23.98
C ASP A 10 17.36 13.20 23.72
N THR A 11 18.35 12.52 24.31
CA THR A 11 19.78 12.88 24.16
C THR A 11 20.29 12.76 22.72
N THR A 12 19.65 11.93 21.89
CA THR A 12 19.95 11.78 20.46
C THR A 12 19.35 12.91 19.61
N CYS A 13 18.59 13.83 20.23
CA CYS A 13 17.83 14.87 19.57
C CYS A 13 18.16 16.27 20.12
N CYS A 14 18.81 17.10 19.31
CA CYS A 14 19.13 18.50 19.66
C CYS A 14 17.88 19.38 19.77
N SER A 15 16.90 19.19 18.88
CA SER A 15 15.66 19.97 18.87
C SER A 15 14.47 19.09 18.54
N CYS A 16 13.45 19.14 19.39
CA CYS A 16 12.27 18.30 19.30
C CYS A 16 10.97 19.12 19.34
N ARG A 17 9.88 18.53 18.85
CA ARG A 17 8.52 19.09 18.88
C ARG A 17 7.55 18.11 19.54
N ASN A 18 6.30 18.54 19.70
CA ASN A 18 5.20 17.71 20.17
C ASN A 18 5.47 17.03 21.53
N ASN A 19 5.98 17.78 22.50
CA ASN A 19 6.39 17.28 23.81
C ASN A 19 7.46 16.18 23.73
N ALA A 20 8.55 16.45 23.01
CA ALA A 20 9.69 15.55 22.82
C ALA A 20 9.40 14.22 22.09
N LYS A 21 8.27 14.12 21.39
CA LYS A 21 7.92 12.91 20.61
C LYS A 21 8.55 12.86 19.24
N THR A 22 8.82 14.01 18.64
CA THR A 22 9.37 14.09 17.27
C THR A 22 10.66 14.90 17.30
N CYS A 23 11.70 14.36 16.70
CA CYS A 23 12.95 15.05 16.52
C CYS A 23 12.97 15.84 15.21
N VAL A 24 13.44 17.08 15.28
CA VAL A 24 13.62 17.97 14.13
C VAL A 24 15.08 18.00 13.71
N ILE A 25 15.99 18.02 14.69
CA ILE A 25 17.44 18.08 14.46
C ILE A 25 18.10 17.03 15.37
N CYS A 26 18.76 16.05 14.76
CA CYS A 26 19.50 15.04 15.47
C CYS A 26 20.76 15.62 16.13
N ALA A 27 21.20 14.97 17.21
CA ALA A 27 22.50 15.24 17.80
C ALA A 27 23.63 14.90 16.82
N ASP A 28 24.82 15.43 17.10
CA ASP A 28 26.03 15.01 16.39
C ASP A 28 26.14 13.47 16.44
N SER A 29 26.72 12.89 15.39
CA SER A 29 26.82 11.44 15.17
C SER A 29 25.50 10.69 15.01
N HIS A 30 24.37 11.37 14.80
CA HIS A 30 23.08 10.74 14.55
C HIS A 30 22.45 11.24 13.24
N GLU A 31 21.70 10.36 12.57
CA GLU A 31 20.95 10.66 11.35
C GLU A 31 19.44 10.52 11.56
N PRO A 32 18.62 11.30 10.83
CA PRO A 32 17.18 11.23 10.98
C PRO A 32 16.59 10.01 10.26
N THR A 33 15.51 9.48 10.84
CA THR A 33 14.68 8.43 10.23
C THR A 33 13.40 9.02 9.63
N ILE A 34 12.70 8.28 8.77
CA ILE A 34 11.38 8.70 8.27
C ILE A 34 10.31 8.82 9.38
N GLN A 35 10.56 8.25 10.55
CA GLN A 35 9.67 8.35 11.71
C GLN A 35 9.96 9.59 12.57
N GLN A 36 10.82 10.51 12.09
CA GLN A 36 11.25 11.69 12.83
C GLN A 36 11.90 11.32 14.18
N THR A 37 12.63 10.21 14.18
CA THR A 37 13.53 9.81 15.26
C THR A 37 14.97 9.92 14.77
N CYS A 38 15.93 9.77 15.68
CA CYS A 38 17.35 9.81 15.35
C CYS A 38 17.99 8.46 15.70
N GLN A 39 18.89 7.99 14.85
CA GLN A 39 19.70 6.81 15.11
C GLN A 39 21.18 7.08 14.87
N PRO A 40 22.10 6.25 15.39
CA PRO A 40 23.52 6.43 15.17
C PRO A 40 23.86 6.41 13.68
N ILE A 41 24.73 7.32 13.25
CA ILE A 41 25.34 7.25 11.92
C ILE A 41 26.14 5.95 11.82
N CYS A 42 26.23 5.39 10.61
CA CYS A 42 26.95 4.15 10.37
C CYS A 42 28.43 4.25 10.73
N ASP A 43 28.93 3.28 11.50
CA ASP A 43 30.35 3.18 11.86
C ASP A 43 31.23 2.83 10.66
N GLN A 44 30.61 2.32 9.59
CA GLN A 44 31.27 1.81 8.39
C GLN A 44 30.72 2.48 7.14
N VAL A 45 31.52 2.46 6.08
CA VAL A 45 31.10 2.94 4.76
C VAL A 45 30.01 2.02 4.21
N ILE A 46 28.82 2.59 4.01
CA ILE A 46 27.68 1.91 3.40
C ILE A 46 27.91 1.83 1.89
N THR A 47 27.68 0.66 1.30
CA THR A 47 27.78 0.43 -0.15
C THR A 47 26.40 0.36 -0.80
N ALA A 48 26.35 0.20 -2.13
CA ALA A 48 25.10 0.07 -2.86
C ALA A 48 24.23 -1.07 -2.28
N ASP A 49 22.92 -0.85 -2.23
CA ASP A 49 21.92 -1.80 -1.69
C ASP A 49 22.10 -2.14 -0.20
N GLN A 50 22.76 -1.26 0.55
CA GLN A 50 22.85 -1.34 2.00
C GLN A 50 22.18 -0.14 2.68
N VAL A 51 21.82 -0.33 3.94
CA VAL A 51 21.21 0.66 4.83
C VAL A 51 21.94 0.66 6.17
N CYS A 52 22.07 1.83 6.79
CA CYS A 52 22.50 1.92 8.18
C CYS A 52 21.32 1.56 9.08
N GLU A 53 21.48 0.56 9.92
CA GLU A 53 20.52 0.28 10.97
C GLU A 53 21.27 0.09 12.29
N ASP A 54 21.06 1.03 13.21
CA ASP A 54 21.71 1.08 14.53
C ASP A 54 23.23 1.08 14.41
N GLY A 55 23.77 1.96 13.56
CA GLY A 55 25.21 2.11 13.32
C GLY A 55 25.83 1.00 12.46
N THR A 56 25.08 -0.04 12.10
CA THR A 56 25.61 -1.21 11.38
C THR A 56 25.05 -1.33 9.96
N PRO A 57 25.87 -1.59 8.93
CA PRO A 57 25.37 -1.85 7.59
C PRO A 57 24.55 -3.14 7.52
N LYS A 58 23.36 -3.07 6.93
CA LYS A 58 22.50 -4.22 6.62
C LYS A 58 22.02 -4.15 5.18
N SER A 59 21.58 -5.28 4.61
CA SER A 59 20.93 -5.28 3.30
C SER A 59 19.60 -4.55 3.35
N CYS A 60 19.28 -3.82 2.27
CA CYS A 60 18.00 -3.15 2.15
C CYS A 60 16.82 -4.11 2.01
N GLY A 61 15.62 -3.60 2.28
CA GLY A 61 14.35 -4.30 2.07
C GLY A 61 13.76 -4.98 3.30
N ALA A 62 14.31 -4.74 4.50
CA ALA A 62 13.69 -5.21 5.75
C ALA A 62 12.33 -4.53 5.97
N GLU A 63 11.29 -5.27 6.38
CA GLU A 63 9.94 -4.71 6.57
C GLU A 63 9.89 -3.54 7.59
N THR A 64 10.84 -3.51 8.52
CA THR A 64 10.99 -2.48 9.56
C THR A 64 11.90 -1.34 9.15
N GLN A 65 12.43 -1.32 7.93
CA GLN A 65 13.37 -0.30 7.48
C GLN A 65 12.71 1.09 7.48
N ILE A 66 13.35 2.02 8.19
CA ILE A 66 12.93 3.42 8.34
C ILE A 66 14.03 4.42 7.93
N ILE A 67 15.16 3.91 7.44
CA ILE A 67 16.30 4.66 6.92
C ILE A 67 16.40 4.44 5.40
N PRO A 68 16.78 5.46 4.63
CA PRO A 68 17.00 5.30 3.19
C PRO A 68 18.06 4.25 2.87
N CYS A 69 17.71 3.35 1.95
CA CYS A 69 18.69 2.52 1.29
C CYS A 69 19.67 3.39 0.49
N GLN A 70 20.95 3.01 0.49
CA GLN A 70 22.01 3.72 -0.21
C GLN A 70 21.95 3.47 -1.72
N CYS A 71 21.12 4.24 -2.42
CA CYS A 71 21.12 4.32 -3.88
C CYS A 71 21.84 5.59 -4.37
N THR A 72 22.53 5.53 -5.51
CA THR A 72 23.39 6.63 -5.99
C THR A 72 22.59 7.90 -6.27
N GLY A 73 22.79 8.93 -5.45
CA GLY A 73 22.17 10.25 -5.63
C GLY A 73 20.65 10.27 -5.42
N LYS A 74 20.09 9.26 -4.75
CA LYS A 74 18.66 9.16 -4.44
C LYS A 74 18.43 9.18 -2.93
N VAL A 75 17.24 9.63 -2.55
CA VAL A 75 16.79 9.73 -1.16
C VAL A 75 15.52 8.92 -0.95
N ASN A 76 15.23 8.55 0.30
CA ASN A 76 14.02 7.84 0.72
C ASN A 76 13.74 6.53 -0.04
N CYS A 77 14.76 5.90 -0.63
CA CYS A 77 14.60 4.59 -1.27
C CYS A 77 14.43 3.49 -0.21
N PHE A 78 13.54 2.54 -0.42
CA PHE A 78 13.46 1.32 0.38
C PHE A 78 14.39 0.24 -0.18
N THR A 79 14.46 0.11 -1.50
CA THR A 79 15.40 -0.79 -2.21
C THR A 79 15.96 -0.13 -3.46
N CYS A 80 17.11 -0.61 -3.92
CA CYS A 80 17.73 -0.19 -5.18
C CYS A 80 17.61 -1.31 -6.25
N PRO A 81 17.65 -0.97 -7.55
CA PRO A 81 17.94 -1.92 -8.61
C PRO A 81 19.44 -2.25 -8.67
N SER A 82 19.82 -3.29 -9.41
CA SER A 82 21.20 -3.76 -9.49
C SER A 82 22.21 -2.75 -10.06
N ASP A 83 21.76 -1.80 -10.88
CA ASP A 83 22.57 -0.72 -11.43
C ASP A 83 22.65 0.52 -10.49
N ASN A 84 21.95 0.49 -9.36
CA ASN A 84 21.96 1.48 -8.29
C ASN A 84 21.64 2.92 -8.71
N SER A 85 21.04 3.12 -9.89
CA SER A 85 20.87 4.43 -10.55
C SER A 85 19.61 5.19 -10.10
N GLN A 86 18.68 4.50 -9.47
CA GLN A 86 17.37 5.00 -9.07
C GLN A 86 16.84 4.25 -7.84
N CYS A 87 15.76 4.74 -7.22
CA CYS A 87 15.01 3.91 -6.27
C CYS A 87 14.20 2.86 -7.05
N LYS A 88 14.23 1.61 -6.59
CA LYS A 88 13.33 0.55 -7.08
C LYS A 88 11.97 0.61 -6.38
N SER A 89 11.98 0.97 -5.10
CA SER A 89 10.80 1.25 -4.28
C SER A 89 11.13 2.31 -3.23
N CYS A 90 10.11 2.93 -2.64
CA CYS A 90 10.25 3.99 -1.65
C CYS A 90 9.97 3.51 -0.24
N LEU A 91 10.54 4.21 0.74
CA LEU A 91 10.18 4.09 2.14
C LEU A 91 8.71 4.44 2.38
N ARG A 92 8.20 4.03 3.54
CA ARG A 92 6.81 4.32 3.91
C ARG A 92 6.50 5.82 3.83
N SER A 93 5.29 6.11 3.35
CA SER A 93 4.75 7.46 3.13
C SER A 93 5.34 8.24 1.96
N TYR A 94 6.30 7.67 1.21
CA TYR A 94 6.85 8.25 -0.02
C TYR A 94 6.35 7.52 -1.26
N LYS A 95 6.22 8.26 -2.35
CA LYS A 95 5.70 7.80 -3.64
C LYS A 95 6.83 7.66 -4.65
N LEU A 96 6.85 6.52 -5.34
CA LEU A 96 7.80 6.28 -6.43
C LEU A 96 7.33 7.00 -7.71
N LEU A 97 8.15 7.94 -8.19
CA LEU A 97 7.92 8.65 -9.44
C LEU A 97 9.20 8.71 -10.25
N LYS A 98 9.23 8.00 -11.39
CA LYS A 98 10.40 7.93 -12.30
C LYS A 98 11.72 7.59 -11.60
N GLY A 99 11.67 6.74 -10.57
CA GLY A 99 12.87 6.33 -9.83
C GLY A 99 13.28 7.26 -8.68
N ASP A 100 12.46 8.27 -8.36
CA ASP A 100 12.64 9.18 -7.23
C ASP A 100 11.54 8.98 -6.17
N CYS A 101 11.88 9.27 -4.91
CA CYS A 101 11.02 9.13 -3.73
C CYS A 101 10.90 10.45 -2.95
N SER A 102 10.64 11.54 -3.67
CA SER A 102 10.57 12.90 -3.07
C SER A 102 9.14 13.36 -2.78
N ASP A 103 8.14 12.70 -3.39
CA ASP A 103 6.73 13.07 -3.23
C ASP A 103 6.06 12.20 -2.18
N CYS A 104 5.13 12.79 -1.43
CA CYS A 104 4.36 12.05 -0.43
C CYS A 104 3.22 11.23 -1.07
N VAL A 105 2.86 10.12 -0.42
CA VAL A 105 1.67 9.35 -0.80
C VAL A 105 0.38 10.12 -0.50
N GLN A 106 -0.75 9.63 -1.02
CA GLN A 106 -2.03 10.26 -0.73
C GLN A 106 -2.34 10.22 0.77
N GLY A 107 -2.79 11.36 1.31
CA GLY A 107 -3.10 11.50 2.73
C GLY A 107 -1.88 11.66 3.64
N ALA A 108 -0.66 11.65 3.09
CA ALA A 108 0.54 12.10 3.79
C ALA A 108 0.78 13.59 3.53
N GLU A 109 1.28 14.29 4.54
CA GLU A 109 1.65 15.72 4.46
C GLU A 109 3.17 15.87 4.50
N MET A 110 3.71 16.74 3.64
CA MET A 110 5.13 17.07 3.65
C MET A 110 5.40 18.09 4.76
N ILE A 111 6.12 17.67 5.80
CA ILE A 111 6.53 18.52 6.92
C ILE A 111 8.06 18.56 6.95
N GLY A 112 8.63 19.68 6.48
CA GLY A 112 10.06 19.75 6.23
C GLY A 112 10.43 18.81 5.07
N GLU A 113 11.32 17.86 5.32
CA GLU A 113 11.76 16.85 4.35
C GLU A 113 11.07 15.48 4.54
N PHE A 114 10.13 15.41 5.49
CA PHE A 114 9.47 14.17 5.88
C PHE A 114 8.03 14.11 5.39
N CYS A 115 7.62 12.96 4.86
CA CYS A 115 6.22 12.65 4.56
C CYS A 115 5.57 11.99 5.77
N ILE A 116 4.65 12.69 6.42
CA ILE A 116 4.04 12.26 7.68
C ILE A 116 2.61 11.79 7.45
N GLY A 117 2.31 10.61 7.98
CA GLY A 117 1.01 9.98 7.84
C GLY A 117 0.82 9.32 6.47
N GLY A 118 -0.42 9.31 5.99
CA GLY A 118 -0.83 8.63 4.78
C GLY A 118 -0.85 7.11 4.91
N VAL A 119 -1.57 6.49 3.98
CA VAL A 119 -1.55 5.04 3.79
C VAL A 119 -0.80 4.84 2.48
N GLN A 120 0.31 4.12 2.50
CA GLN A 120 0.77 3.51 1.25
C GLN A 120 -0.32 2.52 0.89
N GLU A 121 -1.05 2.83 -0.18
CA GLU A 121 -1.76 1.81 -0.90
C GLU A 121 -0.69 0.85 -1.40
N ASP A 122 -0.42 -0.21 -0.62
CA ASP A 122 0.32 -1.35 -1.11
C ASP A 122 -0.29 -1.68 -2.47
N LEU A 123 0.50 -1.48 -3.52
CA LEU A 123 0.19 -1.76 -4.93
C LEU A 123 0.05 -3.27 -5.18
N ASN A 124 -0.54 -3.99 -4.23
CA ASN A 124 -1.15 -5.29 -4.34
C ASN A 124 -2.68 -5.25 -4.20
N SER A 125 -3.29 -4.07 -3.99
CA SER A 125 -4.75 -3.91 -4.00
C SER A 125 -5.28 -3.03 -5.14
N SER A 126 -4.48 -2.75 -6.16
CA SER A 126 -5.00 -2.34 -7.46
C SER A 126 -5.62 -3.55 -8.18
N LEU A 127 -6.72 -4.08 -7.64
CA LEU A 127 -7.77 -4.59 -8.50
C LEU A 127 -8.17 -3.41 -9.38
N SER A 128 -7.68 -3.46 -10.61
CA SER A 128 -8.21 -2.73 -11.74
C SER A 128 -9.70 -2.47 -11.55
N GLY A 129 -10.11 -1.20 -11.53
CA GLY A 129 -11.52 -0.81 -11.58
C GLY A 129 -12.25 -1.36 -12.82
N GLY A 130 -11.57 -2.07 -13.72
CA GLY A 130 -12.15 -2.86 -14.81
C GLY A 130 -12.48 -4.32 -14.47
N ALA A 131 -12.02 -4.90 -13.36
CA ALA A 131 -12.31 -6.30 -13.00
C ALA A 131 -13.62 -6.48 -12.20
N VAL A 132 -14.05 -5.44 -11.47
CA VAL A 132 -15.30 -5.48 -10.67
C VAL A 132 -16.54 -5.54 -11.56
N ALA A 133 -16.48 -5.03 -12.80
CA ALA A 133 -17.59 -5.14 -13.75
C ALA A 133 -17.78 -6.55 -14.33
N GLY A 134 -16.73 -7.38 -14.38
CA GLY A 134 -16.78 -8.70 -15.02
C GLY A 134 -17.48 -9.78 -14.19
N ILE A 135 -17.24 -9.79 -12.87
CA ILE A 135 -17.79 -10.83 -11.98
C ILE A 135 -19.30 -10.66 -11.79
N VAL A 136 -19.79 -9.43 -11.74
CA VAL A 136 -21.24 -9.15 -11.62
C VAL A 136 -22.00 -9.67 -12.84
N ILE A 137 -21.43 -9.55 -14.04
CA ILE A 137 -22.07 -10.05 -15.27
C ILE A 137 -22.16 -11.58 -15.26
N ALA A 138 -21.14 -12.31 -14.80
CA ALA A 138 -21.17 -13.77 -14.72
C ALA A 138 -22.28 -14.28 -13.78
N ILE A 139 -22.43 -13.65 -12.61
CA ILE A 139 -23.45 -14.05 -11.63
C ILE A 139 -24.85 -13.73 -12.15
N ILE A 140 -25.04 -12.57 -12.80
CA ILE A 140 -26.33 -12.20 -13.42
C ILE A 140 -26.71 -13.17 -14.55
N VAL A 141 -25.76 -13.62 -15.37
CA VAL A 141 -26.03 -14.59 -16.45
C VAL A 141 -26.42 -15.97 -15.91
N VAL A 142 -25.79 -16.43 -14.81
CA VAL A 142 -26.15 -17.73 -14.20
C VAL A 142 -27.55 -17.68 -13.60
N ILE A 143 -27.88 -16.62 -12.84
CA ILE A 143 -29.21 -16.48 -12.23
C ILE A 143 -30.28 -16.22 -13.31
N GLY A 144 -29.98 -15.39 -14.30
CA GLY A 144 -30.85 -15.12 -15.44
C GLY A 144 -31.08 -16.35 -16.34
N GLY A 145 -30.07 -17.20 -16.50
CA GLY A 145 -30.18 -18.46 -17.25
C GLY A 145 -31.10 -19.47 -16.59
N ILE A 146 -31.02 -19.61 -15.26
CA ILE A 146 -31.90 -20.52 -14.50
C ILE A 146 -33.34 -19.99 -14.50
N GLY A 147 -33.55 -18.69 -14.25
CA GLY A 147 -34.87 -18.08 -14.27
C GLY A 147 -35.52 -18.07 -15.66
N GLY A 148 -34.78 -17.70 -16.69
CA GLY A 148 -35.23 -17.66 -18.08
C GLY A 148 -35.50 -19.04 -18.66
N GLY A 149 -34.66 -20.03 -18.35
CA GLY A 149 -34.83 -21.42 -18.78
C GLY A 149 -36.08 -22.07 -18.19
N VAL A 150 -36.32 -21.88 -16.89
CA VAL A 150 -37.53 -22.40 -16.21
C VAL A 150 -38.79 -21.71 -16.74
N PHE A 151 -38.77 -20.39 -16.92
CA PHE A 151 -39.91 -19.65 -17.49
C PHE A 151 -40.21 -20.08 -18.93
N TRP A 152 -39.18 -20.25 -19.76
CA TRP A 152 -39.34 -20.70 -21.15
C TRP A 152 -39.85 -22.14 -21.22
N TYR A 153 -39.38 -23.02 -20.34
CA TYR A 153 -39.85 -24.41 -20.24
C TYR A 153 -41.33 -24.50 -19.81
N ILE A 154 -41.76 -23.71 -18.82
CA ILE A 154 -43.17 -23.63 -18.40
C ILE A 154 -44.05 -23.09 -19.53
N LYS A 155 -43.60 -22.05 -20.26
CA LYS A 155 -44.34 -21.49 -21.40
C LYS A 155 -44.45 -22.50 -22.56
N LYS A 156 -43.40 -23.29 -22.82
CA LYS A 156 -43.42 -24.36 -23.82
C LYS A 156 -44.33 -25.52 -23.43
N SER A 157 -44.35 -25.91 -22.14
CA SER A 157 -45.25 -26.95 -21.62
C SER A 157 -46.73 -26.56 -21.76
N LYS A 158 -47.09 -25.30 -21.45
CA LYS A 158 -48.48 -24.82 -21.64
C LYS A 158 -48.90 -24.78 -23.11
N SER A 159 -47.96 -24.61 -24.04
CA SER A 159 -48.24 -24.63 -25.48
C SER A 159 -48.49 -26.06 -26.01
N GLN A 160 -47.85 -27.06 -25.41
CA GLN A 160 -48.05 -28.48 -25.74
C GLN A 160 -49.34 -29.06 -25.09
N LEU A 161 -49.67 -28.65 -23.86
CA LEU A 161 -50.91 -29.06 -23.19
C LEU A 161 -52.18 -28.48 -23.84
N LYS A 162 -52.09 -27.33 -24.53
CA LYS A 162 -53.23 -26.74 -25.25
C LYS A 162 -53.48 -27.38 -26.62
N ASN A 163 -52.55 -28.18 -27.14
CA ASN A 163 -52.67 -28.90 -28.41
C ASN A 163 -53.03 -30.40 -28.25
N VAL A 164 -53.07 -30.93 -27.01
CA VAL A 164 -53.33 -32.36 -26.72
C VAL A 164 -54.63 -32.55 -25.93
N SER A 165 -55.57 -31.61 -26.03
CA SER A 165 -56.90 -31.74 -25.41
C SER A 165 -57.99 -31.31 -26.38
N GLN A 166 -58.07 -32.02 -27.51
CA GLN A 166 -59.36 -32.35 -28.11
C GLN A 166 -59.62 -33.85 -27.90
N PRO A 167 -60.88 -34.23 -27.63
CA PRO A 167 -61.27 -35.55 -27.14
C PRO A 167 -61.19 -36.61 -28.24
N VAL A 168 -61.18 -37.90 -27.88
CA VAL A 168 -62.01 -38.99 -28.47
C VAL A 168 -61.51 -40.38 -28.02
N THR A 169 -62.37 -41.00 -27.20
CA THR A 169 -62.75 -42.44 -27.10
C THR A 169 -61.75 -43.57 -26.81
N LEU A 170 -61.96 -44.20 -25.63
CA LEU A 170 -62.30 -45.62 -25.41
C LEU A 170 -61.91 -46.65 -26.49
N GLN A 171 -61.17 -47.69 -26.11
CA GLN A 171 -61.73 -49.05 -25.97
C GLN A 171 -60.71 -50.03 -25.35
N GLU A 172 -61.28 -51.04 -24.68
CA GLU A 172 -60.68 -52.11 -23.86
C GLU A 172 -59.69 -53.03 -24.58
#